data_AF-A0A842LZG8-F1
#
_entry.id   AF-A0A842LZG8-F1
#
_cell.length_a   1.000
_cell.length_b   1.000
_cell.length_c   1.000
_cell.angle_alpha   90.00
_cell.angle_beta   90.00
_cell.angle_gamma   90.00
#
_symmetry.space_group_name_H-M   'P 1'
#
loop_
_entity.id
_entity.type
_entity.pdbx_description
1 polymer ?
#
loop_
_entity_poly.entity_id
_entity_poly.type
_entity_poly.pdbx_seq_one_letter_code
_entity_poly.pdbx_strand_id
1 'polypeptide(L)'
;MYSRGHIGLSLIIISLLLKTLGVNPDSLTISTFVLLFSTFPDIDLKLGTAHRGLSHSIFFSVLIAFLFSLILYRLSGDQNLLFTSFTGSAIGMISHILGDLLTLMKFRPLWPLSKRTFSFGLFRSENRIVNEGLFLAGLLSIFLSLRSFLQPF
;
A
#
# COMPACT_ATOMS: atom_id res chain seq x y z
N MET A 1 7.33 0.23 -9.27
CA MET A 1 7.45 1.68 -9.49
C MET A 1 8.50 2.16 -8.48
N TYR A 2 8.96 3.41 -8.47
CA TYR A 2 9.88 3.82 -7.40
C TYR A 2 9.09 4.23 -6.15
N SER A 3 9.78 4.27 -5.00
CA SER A 3 9.16 4.48 -3.70
C SER A 3 8.27 5.73 -3.65
N ARG A 4 8.67 6.83 -4.30
CA ARG A 4 7.87 8.06 -4.39
C ARG A 4 6.51 7.83 -5.05
N GLY A 5 6.46 7.08 -6.15
CA GLY A 5 5.20 6.75 -6.80
C GLY A 5 4.32 5.86 -5.93
N HIS A 6 4.88 4.88 -5.21
CA HIS A 6 4.12 3.99 -4.32
C HIS A 6 3.56 4.74 -3.10
N ILE A 7 4.36 5.64 -2.51
CA ILE A 7 3.92 6.52 -1.43
C ILE A 7 2.80 7.44 -1.94
N GLY A 8 2.98 8.05 -3.11
CA GLY A 8 1.97 8.90 -3.74
C GLY A 8 0.63 8.21 -3.95
N LEU A 9 0.63 7.01 -4.57
CA LEU A 9 -0.56 6.19 -4.75
C LEU A 9 -1.21 5.83 -3.41
N SER A 10 -0.40 5.49 -2.41
CA SER A 10 -0.90 5.14 -1.08
C SER A 10 -1.54 6.32 -0.36
N LEU A 11 -1.00 7.55 -0.51
CA LEU A 11 -1.62 8.76 0.01
C LEU A 11 -2.98 9.07 -0.63
N ILE A 12 -3.15 8.76 -1.93
CA ILE A 12 -4.46 8.85 -2.60
C ILE A 12 -5.45 7.84 -2.01
N ILE A 13 -5.03 6.60 -1.77
CA ILE A 13 -5.89 5.58 -1.14
C ILE A 13 -6.26 6.00 0.28
N ILE A 14 -5.30 6.53 1.04
CA ILE A 14 -5.52 7.03 2.40
C ILE A 14 -6.49 8.21 2.41
N SER A 15 -6.38 9.15 1.47
CA SER A 15 -7.30 10.28 1.42
C SER A 15 -8.74 9.83 1.18
N LEU A 16 -8.94 8.83 0.30
CA LEU A 16 -10.24 8.22 0.08
C LEU A 16 -10.74 7.49 1.35
N LEU A 17 -9.86 6.73 2.00
CA LEU A 17 -10.18 6.02 3.25
C LEU A 17 -10.64 6.98 4.33
N LEU A 18 -9.87 8.04 4.62
CA LEU A 18 -10.22 9.05 5.62
C LEU A 18 -11.51 9.79 5.26
N LYS A 19 -11.75 10.09 3.98
CA LYS A 19 -13.01 10.71 3.54
C LYS A 19 -14.21 9.78 3.79
N THR A 20 -14.05 8.47 3.65
CA THR A 20 -15.13 7.50 3.85
C THR A 20 -15.37 7.11 5.30
N LEU A 21 -14.30 6.92 6.09
CA LEU A 21 -14.39 6.45 7.47
C LEU A 21 -14.34 7.59 8.51
N GLY A 22 -14.07 8.81 8.06
CA GLY A 22 -13.77 9.94 8.93
C GLY A 22 -12.35 9.87 9.51
N VAL A 23 -11.94 10.96 10.18
CA VAL A 23 -10.68 11.02 10.93
C VAL A 23 -10.95 10.59 12.36
N ASN A 24 -10.45 9.41 12.72
CA ASN A 24 -10.56 8.84 14.06
C ASN A 24 -9.30 7.97 14.34
N PRO A 25 -9.08 7.51 15.59
CA PRO A 25 -7.89 6.74 15.93
C PRO A 25 -7.67 5.49 15.06
N ASP A 26 -8.74 4.77 14.71
CA ASP A 26 -8.65 3.55 13.91
C ASP A 26 -8.27 3.85 12.47
N SER A 27 -8.92 4.85 11.84
CA SER A 27 -8.62 5.23 10.46
C SER A 27 -7.21 5.82 10.30
N LEU A 28 -6.71 6.54 11.32
CA LEU A 28 -5.32 7.01 11.39
C LEU A 28 -4.33 5.86 11.57
N THR A 29 -4.67 4.87 12.39
CA THR A 29 -3.84 3.67 12.60
C THR A 29 -3.74 2.85 11.32
N ILE A 30 -4.87 2.61 10.65
CA ILE A 30 -4.91 1.96 9.32
C ILE A 30 -4.03 2.74 8.33
N SER A 31 -4.22 4.06 8.24
CA SER A 31 -3.46 4.92 7.31
C SER A 31 -1.95 4.87 7.56
N THR A 32 -1.54 4.80 8.82
CA THR A 32 -0.13 4.64 9.21
C THR A 32 0.44 3.34 8.65
N PHE A 33 -0.24 2.21 8.85
CA PHE A 33 0.21 0.93 8.32
C PHE A 33 0.15 0.85 6.78
N VAL A 34 -0.81 1.52 6.13
CA VAL A 34 -0.83 1.63 4.66
C VAL A 34 0.46 2.27 4.16
N LEU A 35 0.89 3.39 4.75
CA LEU A 35 2.14 4.05 4.36
C LEU A 35 3.35 3.17 4.64
N LEU A 36 3.45 2.59 5.84
CA LEU A 36 4.58 1.74 6.24
C LEU A 36 4.77 0.55 5.31
N PHE A 37 3.66 -0.06 4.85
CA PHE A 37 3.71 -1.25 3.99
C PHE A 37 3.69 -0.96 2.49
N SER A 38 3.50 0.30 2.07
CA SER A 38 3.42 0.70 0.65
C SER A 38 4.67 0.38 -0.18
N THR A 39 5.83 0.20 0.46
CA THR A 39 7.11 -0.14 -0.17
C THR A 39 7.69 -1.44 0.36
N PHE A 40 6.97 -2.13 1.26
CA PHE A 40 7.46 -3.35 1.91
C PHE A 40 7.76 -4.49 0.93
N PRO A 41 6.95 -4.76 -0.12
CA PRO A 41 7.28 -5.83 -1.07
C PRO A 41 8.67 -5.72 -1.72
N ASP A 42 9.19 -4.50 -1.89
CA ASP A 42 10.52 -4.22 -2.46
C ASP A 42 11.68 -4.54 -1.50
N ILE A 43 11.41 -5.09 -0.31
CA ILE A 43 12.46 -5.64 0.55
C ILE A 43 13.21 -6.79 -0.15
N ASP A 44 12.60 -7.41 -1.16
CA ASP A 44 13.23 -8.42 -2.02
C ASP A 44 14.54 -7.92 -2.67
N LEU A 45 14.59 -6.65 -3.07
CA LEU A 45 15.81 -6.01 -3.58
C LEU A 45 16.95 -6.01 -2.57
N LYS A 46 16.65 -5.82 -1.28
CA LYS A 46 17.64 -5.86 -0.20
C LYS A 46 18.04 -7.28 0.16
N LEU A 47 17.12 -8.23 0.05
CA LEU A 47 17.34 -9.64 0.33
C LEU A 47 18.02 -10.38 -0.83
N GLY A 48 18.21 -9.72 -1.98
CA GLY A 48 18.83 -10.31 -3.17
C GLY A 48 17.98 -11.40 -3.82
N THR A 49 16.69 -11.46 -3.50
CA THR A 49 15.76 -12.41 -4.12
C THR A 49 15.26 -11.87 -5.46
N ALA A 50 14.65 -12.74 -6.28
CA ALA A 50 14.10 -12.31 -7.56
C ALA A 50 13.01 -11.25 -7.35
N HIS A 51 13.30 -10.03 -7.80
CA HIS A 51 12.37 -8.90 -7.69
C HIS A 51 11.06 -9.21 -8.45
N ARG A 52 9.91 -8.94 -7.81
CA ARG A 52 8.57 -9.29 -8.30
C ARG A 52 8.30 -10.79 -8.41
N GLY A 53 8.96 -11.55 -7.55
CA GLY A 53 8.71 -12.96 -7.31
C GLY A 53 7.45 -13.18 -6.46
N LEU A 54 7.61 -13.84 -5.31
CA LEU A 54 6.49 -14.20 -4.43
C LEU A 54 5.95 -13.00 -3.63
N SER A 55 6.84 -12.06 -3.30
CA SER A 55 6.57 -10.82 -2.55
C SER A 55 5.49 -9.96 -3.18
N HIS A 56 5.41 -9.94 -4.51
CA HIS A 56 4.48 -9.12 -5.29
C HIS A 56 3.23 -9.91 -5.68
N SER A 57 2.61 -10.59 -4.70
CA SER A 57 1.33 -11.29 -4.89
C SER A 57 0.31 -10.94 -3.82
N ILE A 58 -0.98 -10.98 -4.19
CA ILE A 58 -2.08 -10.67 -3.27
C ILE A 58 -2.09 -11.65 -2.10
N PHE A 59 -1.85 -12.94 -2.37
CA PHE A 59 -1.76 -13.96 -1.33
C PHE A 59 -0.64 -13.66 -0.33
N PHE A 60 0.57 -13.36 -0.82
CA PHE A 60 1.69 -13.00 0.05
C PHE A 60 1.37 -11.75 0.88
N SER A 61 0.73 -10.75 0.26
CA SER A 61 0.31 -9.52 0.94
C SER A 61 -0.63 -9.79 2.12
N VAL A 62 -1.68 -10.60 1.90
CA VAL A 62 -2.64 -10.98 2.94
C VAL A 62 -1.99 -11.84 4.02
N LEU A 63 -1.12 -12.79 3.64
CA LEU A 63 -0.42 -13.65 4.59
C LEU A 63 0.51 -12.86 5.51
N ILE A 64 1.35 -11.97 4.95
CA ILE A 64 2.28 -11.16 5.74
C ILE A 64 1.52 -10.16 6.62
N ALA A 65 0.47 -9.52 6.09
CA ALA A 65 -0.41 -8.67 6.88
C ALA A 65 -1.00 -9.41 8.08
N PHE A 66 -1.52 -10.63 7.85
CA PHE A 66 -2.08 -11.45 8.91
C PHE A 66 -1.05 -11.83 9.98
N LEU A 67 0.13 -12.31 9.57
CA LEU A 67 1.20 -12.68 10.50
C LEU A 67 1.71 -11.48 11.31
N PHE A 68 1.90 -10.33 10.65
CA PHE A 68 2.32 -9.09 11.30
C PHE A 68 1.31 -8.65 12.37
N SER A 69 0.02 -8.63 12.01
CA SER A 69 -1.04 -8.22 12.92
C SER A 69 -1.25 -9.20 14.06
N LEU A 70 -1.08 -10.50 13.81
CA LEU A 70 -1.09 -11.50 14.87
C LEU A 70 0.04 -11.27 15.87
N ILE A 71 1.24 -10.92 15.41
CA ILE A 71 2.36 -10.57 16.31
C ILE A 71 2.00 -9.35 17.16
N LEU A 72 1.48 -8.27 16.56
CA LEU A 72 1.08 -7.07 17.31
C LEU A 72 -0.01 -7.39 18.35
N TYR A 73 -0.99 -8.21 18.01
CA TYR A 73 -2.01 -8.68 18.94
C TYR A 73 -1.39 -9.47 20.11
N ARG A 74 -0.46 -10.39 19.83
CA ARG A 74 0.18 -11.19 20.89
C ARG A 74 1.03 -10.35 21.84
N LEU A 75 1.56 -9.23 21.38
CA LEU A 75 2.35 -8.29 22.21
C LEU A 75 1.48 -7.30 22.99
N SER A 76 0.35 -6.87 22.44
CA SER A 76 -0.50 -5.82 23.03
C SER A 76 -1.74 -6.34 23.74
N GLY A 77 -2.28 -7.49 23.34
CA GLY A 77 -3.60 -7.98 23.72
C GLY A 77 -4.77 -7.22 23.06
N ASP A 78 -4.49 -6.25 22.18
CA ASP A 78 -5.50 -5.35 21.62
C ASP A 78 -6.11 -5.89 20.31
N GLN A 79 -7.41 -6.18 20.34
CA GLN A 79 -8.16 -6.64 19.18
C GLN A 79 -8.34 -5.54 18.13
N ASN A 80 -8.47 -4.27 18.52
CA ASN A 80 -8.57 -3.17 17.56
C ASN A 80 -7.26 -3.00 16.80
N LEU A 81 -6.12 -3.14 17.49
CA LEU A 81 -4.82 -3.13 16.84
C LEU A 81 -4.65 -4.31 15.87
N LEU A 82 -5.17 -5.50 16.20
CA LEU A 82 -5.20 -6.65 15.28
C LEU A 82 -5.90 -6.28 13.97
N PHE A 83 -7.13 -5.74 14.04
CA PHE A 83 -7.93 -5.42 12.86
C PHE A 83 -7.36 -4.24 12.05
N THR A 84 -6.98 -3.16 12.73
CA THR A 84 -6.47 -1.95 12.07
C THR A 84 -5.11 -2.18 11.43
N SER A 85 -4.20 -2.90 12.09
CA SER A 85 -2.91 -3.26 11.50
C SER A 85 -3.03 -4.22 10.34
N PHE A 86 -3.97 -5.18 10.40
CA PHE A 86 -4.19 -6.14 9.31
C PHE A 86 -4.71 -5.41 8.08
N THR A 87 -5.73 -4.59 8.29
CA THR A 87 -6.36 -3.80 7.24
C THR A 87 -5.35 -2.85 6.59
N GLY A 88 -4.60 -2.10 7.41
CA GLY A 88 -3.64 -1.13 6.90
C GLY A 88 -2.45 -1.77 6.18
N SER A 89 -1.84 -2.82 6.74
CA SER A 89 -0.73 -3.51 6.10
C SER A 89 -1.15 -4.23 4.81
N ALA A 90 -2.32 -4.87 4.79
CA ALA A 90 -2.87 -5.49 3.59
C ALA A 90 -3.13 -4.46 2.48
N ILE A 91 -3.80 -3.34 2.80
CA ILE A 91 -4.05 -2.26 1.83
C ILE A 91 -2.74 -1.65 1.33
N GLY A 92 -1.74 -1.46 2.21
CA GLY A 92 -0.42 -0.94 1.82
C GLY A 92 0.29 -1.85 0.81
N MET A 93 0.34 -3.15 1.08
CA MET A 93 0.97 -4.11 0.16
C MET A 93 0.15 -4.29 -1.15
N ILE A 94 -1.17 -4.25 -1.07
CA ILE A 94 -2.02 -4.30 -2.28
C ILE A 94 -1.86 -3.03 -3.11
N SER A 95 -1.78 -1.85 -2.48
CA SER A 95 -1.45 -0.58 -3.15
C SER A 95 -0.12 -0.68 -3.91
N HIS A 96 0.88 -1.32 -3.31
CA HIS A 96 2.15 -1.60 -3.98
C HIS A 96 1.95 -2.42 -5.26
N ILE A 97 1.24 -3.56 -5.16
CA ILE A 97 0.94 -4.43 -6.31
C ILE A 97 0.17 -3.65 -7.39
N LEU A 98 -0.83 -2.84 -7.01
CA LEU A 98 -1.58 -2.00 -7.94
C LEU A 98 -0.65 -1.04 -8.68
N GLY A 99 0.25 -0.36 -7.95
CA GLY A 99 1.25 0.53 -8.54
C GLY A 99 2.15 -0.20 -9.53
N ASP A 100 2.54 -1.44 -9.22
CA ASP A 100 3.35 -2.26 -10.10
C ASP A 100 2.61 -2.80 -11.32
N LEU A 101 1.32 -3.09 -11.19
CA LEU A 101 0.46 -3.48 -12.31
C LEU A 101 0.40 -2.39 -13.39
N LEU A 102 0.48 -1.12 -13.01
CA LEU A 102 0.51 -0.01 -13.97
C LEU A 102 1.83 0.05 -14.76
N THR A 103 2.91 -0.53 -14.25
CA THR A 103 4.23 -0.49 -14.90
C THR A 103 4.40 -1.57 -15.97
N LEU A 104 5.36 -1.40 -16.90
CA LEU A 104 5.64 -2.34 -18.00
C LEU A 104 6.10 -3.74 -17.59
N MET A 105 6.73 -3.91 -16.43
CA MET A 105 7.30 -5.20 -16.04
C MET A 105 6.20 -6.13 -15.48
N LYS A 106 5.92 -7.20 -16.24
CA LYS A 106 4.94 -8.24 -15.89
C LYS A 106 5.40 -9.07 -14.68
N PHE A 107 4.46 -9.43 -13.83
CA PHE A 107 4.68 -10.30 -12.66
C PHE A 107 3.41 -11.10 -12.33
N ARG A 108 3.41 -11.91 -11.27
CA ARG A 108 2.33 -12.88 -10.95
C ARG A 108 1.48 -12.42 -9.75
N PRO A 109 0.58 -11.43 -9.90
CA PRO A 109 -0.18 -10.87 -8.77
C PRO A 109 -1.10 -11.91 -8.10
N LEU A 110 -1.56 -12.91 -8.87
CA LEU A 110 -2.47 -13.96 -8.41
C LEU A 110 -1.76 -15.25 -7.97
N TRP A 111 -0.44 -15.22 -7.77
CA TRP A 111 0.24 -16.35 -7.13
C TRP A 111 -0.33 -16.57 -5.71
N PRO A 112 -0.49 -17.82 -5.22
CA PRO A 112 -0.18 -19.11 -5.86
C PRO A 112 -1.31 -19.67 -6.74
N LEU A 113 -2.49 -19.04 -6.75
CA LEU A 113 -3.67 -19.50 -7.49
C LEU A 113 -3.43 -19.57 -9.01
N SER A 114 -2.59 -18.68 -9.55
CA SER A 114 -2.24 -18.67 -10.97
C SER A 114 -0.76 -18.41 -11.21
N LYS A 115 -0.24 -19.00 -12.30
CA LYS A 115 1.12 -18.74 -12.79
C LYS A 115 1.19 -17.66 -13.87
N ARG A 116 0.04 -17.12 -14.32
CA ARG A 116 0.00 -16.12 -15.38
C ARG A 116 0.64 -14.82 -14.92
N THR A 117 1.39 -14.19 -15.82
CA THR A 117 1.98 -12.87 -15.59
C THR A 117 1.06 -11.78 -16.13
N PHE A 118 0.95 -10.68 -15.41
CA PHE A 118 0.05 -9.57 -15.72
C PHE A 118 0.75 -8.22 -15.54
N SER A 119 0.34 -7.24 -16.34
CA SER A 119 0.72 -5.82 -16.30
C SER A 119 -0.18 -5.08 -17.29
N PHE A 120 -0.61 -3.87 -16.94
CA PHE A 120 -1.30 -2.95 -17.83
C PHE A 120 -0.35 -2.20 -18.77
N GLY A 121 0.93 -2.10 -18.40
CA GLY A 121 1.98 -1.58 -19.27
C GLY A 121 1.86 -0.10 -19.62
N LEU A 122 1.41 0.74 -18.70
CA LEU A 122 1.18 2.16 -18.95
C LEU A 122 2.48 2.98 -18.99
N PHE A 123 3.48 2.65 -18.15
CA PHE A 123 4.75 3.39 -18.08
C PHE A 123 5.92 2.55 -17.55
N ARG A 124 7.16 3.00 -17.79
CA ARG A 124 8.37 2.42 -17.17
C ARG A 124 8.40 2.73 -15.67
N SER A 125 8.81 1.77 -14.84
CA SER A 125 8.88 1.92 -13.38
C SER A 125 9.73 3.12 -12.93
N GLU A 126 10.78 3.44 -13.69
CA GLU A 126 11.71 4.55 -13.47
C GLU A 126 11.24 5.92 -14.02
N ASN A 127 10.05 6.00 -14.63
CA ASN A 127 9.56 7.25 -15.21
C ASN A 127 9.39 8.32 -14.10
N ARG A 128 10.30 9.28 -14.07
CA ARG A 128 10.35 10.32 -13.03
C ARG A 128 9.09 11.17 -13.00
N ILE A 129 8.54 11.55 -14.16
CA ILE A 129 7.34 12.39 -14.24
C ILE A 129 6.16 11.70 -13.55
N VAL A 130 5.98 10.41 -13.81
CA VAL A 130 4.88 9.64 -13.18
C VAL A 130 5.10 9.46 -11.68
N ASN A 131 6.31 9.11 -11.26
CA ASN A 131 6.62 8.92 -9.84
C ASN A 131 6.44 10.22 -9.03
N GLU A 132 6.96 11.34 -9.52
CA GLU A 132 6.81 12.65 -8.87
C GLU A 132 5.38 13.17 -8.97
N GLY A 133 4.72 12.96 -10.12
CA GLY A 133 3.33 13.36 -10.32
C GLY A 133 2.38 12.64 -9.37
N LEU A 134 2.53 11.32 -9.20
CA LEU A 134 1.76 10.55 -8.20
C LEU A 134 2.07 11.00 -6.78
N PHE A 135 3.33 11.30 -6.46
CA PHE A 135 3.70 11.79 -5.15
C PHE A 135 3.04 13.14 -4.83
N LEU A 136 3.12 14.11 -5.73
CA LEU A 136 2.47 15.42 -5.58
C LEU A 136 0.95 15.30 -5.54
N ALA A 137 0.34 14.46 -6.39
CA ALA A 137 -1.09 14.20 -6.38
C ALA A 137 -1.55 13.57 -5.06
N GLY A 138 -0.75 12.65 -4.51
CA GLY A 138 -0.98 12.06 -3.19
C GLY A 138 -0.94 13.08 -2.06
N LEU A 139 0.09 13.93 -2.04
CA LEU A 139 0.21 15.03 -1.06
C LEU A 139 -0.97 16.00 -1.14
N LEU A 140 -1.39 16.38 -2.36
CA LEU A 140 -2.54 17.24 -2.55
C LEU A 140 -3.84 16.56 -2.08
N SER A 141 -4.02 15.29 -2.42
CA SER A 141 -5.22 14.52 -2.06
C SER A 141 -5.39 14.38 -0.55
N ILE A 142 -4.31 14.04 0.16
CA ILE A 142 -4.36 13.92 1.62
C ILE A 142 -4.57 15.29 2.29
N PHE A 143 -3.93 16.35 1.78
CA PHE A 143 -4.14 17.72 2.27
C PHE A 143 -5.60 18.15 2.14
N LEU A 144 -6.20 17.96 0.97
CA LEU A 144 -7.60 18.30 0.73
C LEU A 144 -8.56 17.50 1.62
N SER A 145 -8.28 16.20 1.79
CA SER A 145 -9.07 15.35 2.68
C SER A 145 -9.00 15.84 4.12
N LEU A 146 -7.81 16.07 4.67
CA LEU A 146 -7.66 16.55 6.05
C LEU A 146 -8.28 17.94 6.24
N ARG A 147 -8.08 18.84 5.26
CA ARG A 147 -8.69 20.19 5.28
C ARG A 147 -10.21 20.13 5.39
N SER A 148 -10.87 19.17 4.75
CA SER A 148 -12.34 19.06 4.82
C SER A 148 -12.87 18.75 6.23
N PHE A 149 -12.05 18.23 7.13
CA PHE A 149 -12.43 18.00 8.53
C PHE A 149 -12.14 19.18 9.46
N LEU A 150 -11.40 20.20 8.98
CA LEU A 150 -11.01 21.38 9.75
C LEU A 150 -11.93 22.59 9.53
N GLN A 151 -12.82 22.54 8.55
CA GLN A 151 -13.78 23.63 8.33
C GLN A 151 -15.01 23.43 9.22
N PRO A 152 -15.32 24.37 10.14
CA PRO A 152 -16.60 24.36 10.82
C PRO A 152 -17.72 24.60 9.79
N PHE A 153 -18.82 23.86 9.95
CA PHE A 153 -20.06 24.03 9.17
C PHE A 153 -20.59 25.47 9.25
#